data_AF-A0A962UVH5-F1
#
_entry.id   AF-A0A962UVH5-F1
#
_cell.length_a   1.000
_cell.length_b   1.000
_cell.length_c   1.000
_cell.angle_alpha   90.00
_cell.angle_beta   90.00
_cell.angle_gamma   90.00
#
_symmetry.space_group_name_H-M   'P 1'
#
loop_
_entity.id
_entity.type
_entity.pdbx_description
1 polymer ?
#
loop_
_entity_poly.entity_id
_entity_poly.type
_entity_poly.pdbx_seq_one_letter_code
_entity_poly.pdbx_strand_id
1 'polypeptide(L)'
;MADKTESQATIPPDTLTQQIGVLTRREVEARILAPVIEALSARFDRAEVIEVIRAAVVAIARQQGGELAQAMGGCGSREFMQSLQYWTQDDALQIEVLEQTDETLRF
;
A
#
# COMPACT_ATOMS: atom_id res chain seq x y z
N MET A 1 -32.00 22.51 -17.99
CA MET A 1 -31.48 21.18 -18.35
C MET A 1 -30.37 20.90 -17.36
N ALA A 2 -30.56 19.92 -16.49
CA ALA A 2 -29.92 19.85 -15.18
C ALA A 2 -28.41 19.63 -15.25
N ASP A 3 -27.71 20.43 -14.46
CA ASP A 3 -26.31 20.32 -14.04
C ASP A 3 -26.04 18.93 -13.43
N LYS A 4 -25.08 18.22 -13.99
CA LYS A 4 -24.68 16.89 -13.55
C LYS A 4 -23.34 17.01 -12.80
N THR A 5 -23.38 17.73 -11.69
CA THR A 5 -22.28 17.73 -10.72
C THR A 5 -22.29 16.38 -9.99
N GLU A 6 -21.68 15.36 -10.61
CA GLU A 6 -21.36 14.11 -9.92
C GLU A 6 -20.35 14.45 -8.82
N SER A 7 -20.82 14.48 -7.58
CA SER A 7 -19.98 14.58 -6.39
C SER A 7 -19.12 13.32 -6.33
N GLN A 8 -17.92 13.39 -6.90
CA GLN A 8 -16.88 12.41 -6.61
C GLN A 8 -16.56 12.57 -5.12
N ALA A 9 -17.10 11.67 -4.29
CA ALA A 9 -16.74 11.60 -2.89
C ALA A 9 -15.22 11.48 -2.83
N THR A 10 -14.56 12.55 -2.38
CA THR A 10 -13.11 12.62 -2.31
C THR A 10 -12.68 11.61 -1.27
N ILE A 11 -12.12 10.47 -1.71
CA ILE A 11 -11.52 9.50 -0.80
C ILE A 11 -10.42 10.27 -0.04
N PRO A 12 -10.44 10.29 1.31
CA PRO A 12 -9.39 10.94 2.07
C PRO A 12 -8.01 10.42 1.67
N PRO A 13 -6.95 11.25 1.71
CA PRO A 13 -5.61 10.80 1.39
C PRO A 13 -5.22 9.62 2.29
N ASP A 14 -4.58 8.62 1.69
CA ASP A 14 -4.12 7.45 2.42
C ASP A 14 -2.95 7.84 3.33
N THR A 15 -3.25 7.94 4.62
CA THR A 15 -2.29 8.27 5.68
C THR A 15 -2.10 7.11 6.67
N LEU A 16 -2.62 5.92 6.33
CA LEU A 16 -2.64 4.79 7.27
C LEU A 16 -1.25 4.23 7.52
N THR A 17 -0.36 4.25 6.52
CA THR A 17 1.04 3.80 6.67
C THR A 17 1.79 4.61 7.74
N GLN A 18 1.40 5.86 7.98
CA GLN A 18 2.00 6.72 9.01
C GLN A 18 1.35 6.54 10.39
N GLN A 19 0.21 5.86 10.48
CA GLN A 19 -0.58 5.75 11.72
C GLN A 19 -0.51 4.36 12.35
N ILE A 20 -0.43 3.30 11.53
CA ILE A 20 -0.38 1.90 11.98
C ILE A 20 0.73 1.14 11.25
N GLY A 21 1.29 0.12 11.91
CA GLY A 21 2.28 -0.77 11.31
C GLY A 21 1.75 -1.44 10.04
N VAL A 22 2.63 -1.60 9.06
CA VAL A 22 2.25 -2.11 7.73
C VAL A 22 1.62 -3.50 7.78
N LEU A 23 2.02 -4.38 8.70
CA LEU A 23 1.41 -5.71 8.82
C LEU A 23 -0.05 -5.63 9.25
N THR A 24 -0.37 -4.86 10.30
CA THR A 24 -1.75 -4.66 10.76
C THR A 24 -2.62 -4.10 9.66
N ARG A 25 -2.12 -3.11 8.92
CA ARG A 25 -2.81 -2.55 7.75
C ARG A 25 -3.12 -3.63 6.70
N ARG A 26 -2.12 -4.43 6.30
CA ARG A 26 -2.29 -5.47 5.27
C ARG A 26 -3.21 -6.60 5.73
N GLU A 27 -3.19 -6.95 7.01
CA GLU A 27 -4.12 -7.93 7.57
C GLU A 27 -5.57 -7.45 7.47
N VAL A 28 -5.85 -6.19 7.82
CA VAL A 28 -7.18 -5.58 7.70
C VAL A 28 -7.64 -5.59 6.24
N GLU A 29 -6.79 -5.14 5.31
CA GLU A 29 -7.09 -5.14 3.87
C GLU A 29 -7.40 -6.57 3.36
N ALA A 30 -6.58 -7.55 3.75
CA ALA A 30 -6.76 -8.94 3.33
C ALA A 30 -8.04 -9.57 3.89
N ARG A 31 -8.41 -9.28 5.14
CA ARG A 31 -9.66 -9.75 5.78
C ARG A 31 -10.91 -9.29 5.04
N ILE A 32 -10.87 -8.14 4.38
CA ILE A 32 -11.96 -7.64 3.54
C ILE A 32 -11.84 -8.20 2.11
N LEU A 33 -10.66 -8.14 1.50
CA LEU A 33 -10.51 -8.47 0.08
C LEU A 33 -10.65 -9.98 -0.19
N ALA A 34 -10.18 -10.84 0.71
CA ALA A 34 -10.27 -12.29 0.54
C ALA A 34 -11.71 -12.80 0.34
N PRO A 35 -12.69 -12.50 1.22
CA PRO A 35 -14.07 -12.95 0.99
C PRO A 35 -14.71 -12.33 -0.27
N VAL A 36 -14.29 -11.13 -0.68
CA VAL A 36 -14.75 -10.51 -1.94
C VAL A 36 -14.22 -11.27 -3.15
N ILE A 37 -12.93 -11.63 -3.16
CA ILE A 37 -12.31 -12.45 -4.22
C ILE A 37 -13.04 -13.79 -4.34
N GLU A 38 -13.32 -14.44 -3.20
CA GLU A 38 -14.03 -15.73 -3.20
C GLU A 38 -15.47 -15.60 -3.72
N ALA A 39 -16.21 -14.56 -3.30
CA ALA A 39 -17.56 -14.30 -3.78
C ALA A 39 -17.61 -14.04 -5.29
N LEU A 40 -16.62 -13.33 -5.84
CA LEU A 40 -16.49 -13.11 -7.28
C LEU A 40 -16.12 -14.40 -8.02
N SER A 41 -15.15 -15.15 -7.48
CA SER A 41 -14.68 -16.42 -8.06
C SER A 41 -15.75 -17.52 -8.04
N ALA A 42 -16.76 -17.41 -7.18
CA ALA A 42 -17.92 -18.30 -7.19
C ALA A 42 -18.88 -18.04 -8.37
N ARG A 43 -18.76 -16.88 -9.04
CA ARG A 43 -19.66 -16.46 -10.14
C ARG A 43 -18.97 -16.30 -11.49
N PHE A 44 -17.67 -16.05 -11.48
CA PHE A 44 -16.86 -15.76 -12.66
C PHE A 44 -15.65 -16.70 -12.71
N ASP A 45 -14.95 -16.74 -13.85
CA ASP A 45 -13.72 -17.52 -13.93
C ASP A 45 -12.69 -17.01 -12.90
N ARG A 46 -12.18 -17.94 -12.09
CA ARG A 46 -11.28 -17.60 -10.99
C ARG A 46 -9.97 -17.01 -11.47
N ALA A 47 -9.41 -17.50 -12.58
CA ALA A 47 -8.15 -16.99 -13.09
C ALA A 47 -8.32 -15.55 -13.59
N GLU A 48 -9.40 -15.27 -14.32
CA GLU A 48 -9.72 -13.91 -14.77
C GLU A 48 -9.95 -12.94 -13.60
N VAL A 49 -10.71 -13.36 -12.57
CA VAL A 49 -10.93 -12.56 -11.35
C VAL A 49 -9.61 -12.21 -10.67
N ILE A 50 -8.74 -13.21 -10.48
CA ILE A 50 -7.43 -13.01 -9.85
C ILE A 50 -6.55 -12.06 -10.66
N GLU A 51 -6.53 -12.18 -11.99
CA GLU A 51 -5.70 -11.32 -12.84
C GLU A 51 -6.18 -9.86 -12.84
N VAL A 52 -7.49 -9.63 -12.89
CA VAL A 52 -8.06 -8.26 -12.79
C VAL A 52 -7.72 -7.64 -11.45
N ILE A 53 -7.92 -8.38 -10.36
CA ILE A 53 -7.66 -7.86 -9.01
C ILE A 53 -6.16 -7.64 -8.79
N ARG A 54 -5.29 -8.54 -9.29
CA ARG A 54 -3.83 -8.35 -9.27
C ARG A 54 -3.45 -7.05 -9.95
N ALA A 55 -3.95 -6.80 -11.16
CA ALA A 55 -3.64 -5.58 -11.90
C ALA A 55 -4.06 -4.32 -11.13
N ALA A 56 -5.25 -4.34 -10.53
CA ALA A 56 -5.75 -3.25 -9.70
C ALA A 56 -4.88 -3.03 -8.44
N VAL A 57 -4.55 -4.08 -7.70
CA VAL A 57 -3.70 -4.00 -6.50
C VAL A 57 -2.31 -3.46 -6.84
N VAL A 58 -1.71 -3.90 -7.95
CA VAL A 58 -0.41 -3.38 -8.42
C VAL A 58 -0.49 -1.88 -8.77
N ALA A 59 -1.55 -1.45 -9.45
CA ALA A 59 -1.75 -0.05 -9.79
C ALA A 59 -1.90 0.82 -8.52
N ILE A 60 -2.72 0.36 -7.56
CA ILE A 60 -2.91 1.03 -6.27
C ILE A 60 -1.58 1.11 -5.50
N ALA A 61 -0.84 0.01 -5.41
CA ALA A 61 0.43 -0.03 -4.69
C ALA A 61 1.47 0.93 -5.29
N ARG A 62 1.53 1.04 -6.63
CA ARG A 62 2.42 2.01 -7.31
C ARG A 62 2.01 3.45 -7.04
N GLN A 63 0.71 3.74 -7.09
CA GLN A 63 0.20 5.08 -6.78
C GLN A 63 0.53 5.47 -5.34
N GLN A 64 0.18 4.63 -4.36
CA GLN A 64 0.45 4.88 -2.94
C GLN A 64 1.95 5.00 -2.66
N GLY A 65 2.79 4.17 -3.29
CA GLY A 65 4.24 4.28 -3.18
C GLY A 65 4.77 5.61 -3.74
N GLY A 66 4.22 6.10 -4.86
CA GLY A 66 4.55 7.39 -5.44
C GLY A 66 4.13 8.57 -4.55
N GLU A 67 2.92 8.51 -3.99
CA GLU A 67 2.41 9.51 -3.03
C GLU A 67 3.26 9.54 -1.76
N LEU A 68 3.66 8.37 -1.24
CA LEU A 68 4.57 8.27 -0.10
C LEU A 68 5.93 8.89 -0.44
N ALA A 69 6.53 8.52 -1.57
CA ALA A 69 7.81 9.09 -2.00
C ALA A 69 7.73 10.62 -2.10
N GLN A 70 6.66 11.17 -2.67
CA GLN A 70 6.44 12.62 -2.71
C GLN A 70 6.35 13.24 -1.31
N ALA A 71 5.60 12.62 -0.40
CA ALA A 71 5.48 13.08 0.99
C ALA A 71 6.81 13.03 1.74
N MET A 72 7.71 12.10 1.37
CA MET A 72 9.05 11.98 1.93
C MET A 72 10.08 12.90 1.29
N GLY A 73 9.73 13.59 0.20
CA GLY A 73 10.63 14.49 -0.54
C GLY A 73 11.41 13.82 -1.67
N GLY A 74 11.12 12.56 -2.01
CA GLY A 74 11.77 11.83 -3.09
C GLY A 74 11.80 10.31 -2.88
N CYS A 75 12.56 9.62 -3.73
CA CYS A 75 12.78 8.17 -3.69
C CYS A 75 14.27 7.81 -3.57
N GLY A 76 15.09 8.70 -2.99
CA GLY A 76 16.50 8.44 -2.74
C GLY A 76 16.71 7.54 -1.53
N SER A 77 17.98 7.18 -1.30
CA SER A 77 18.36 6.31 -0.17
C SER A 77 17.97 6.90 1.18
N ARG A 78 18.14 8.21 1.37
CA ARG A 78 17.73 8.90 2.61
C ARG A 78 16.24 8.75 2.88
N GLU A 79 15.41 9.02 1.88
CA GLU A 79 13.96 8.91 1.99
C GLU A 79 13.55 7.46 2.24
N PHE A 80 14.18 6.50 1.54
CA PHE A 80 13.97 5.07 1.79
C PHE A 80 14.31 4.67 3.23
N MET A 81 15.47 5.08 3.76
CA MET A 81 15.87 4.77 5.13
C MET A 81 14.91 5.37 6.16
N GLN A 82 14.48 6.60 5.96
CA GLN A 82 13.44 7.22 6.80
C GLN A 82 12.11 6.47 6.71
N SER A 83 11.80 5.90 5.54
CA SER A 83 10.53 5.21 5.33
C SER A 83 10.44 3.95 6.19
N LEU A 84 11.58 3.27 6.46
CA LEU A 84 11.65 2.02 7.22
C LEU A 84 10.95 2.08 8.59
N GLN A 85 10.83 3.26 9.20
CA GLN A 85 10.08 3.44 10.44
C GLN A 85 8.65 2.90 10.34
N TYR A 86 7.99 3.02 9.18
CA TYR A 86 6.64 2.52 8.97
C TYR A 86 6.61 0.98 8.85
N TRP A 87 7.71 0.38 8.38
CA TRP A 87 7.85 -1.07 8.27
C TRP A 87 8.21 -1.69 9.61
N THR A 88 8.99 -1.02 10.45
CA THR A 88 9.35 -1.52 11.78
C THR A 88 8.32 -1.19 12.87
N GLN A 89 7.42 -0.23 12.59
CA GLN A 89 6.33 0.12 13.49
C GLN A 89 5.46 -1.10 13.84
N ASP A 90 5.05 -1.18 15.11
CA ASP A 90 4.22 -2.26 15.67
C ASP A 90 4.81 -3.67 15.44
N ASP A 91 6.15 -3.78 15.48
CA ASP A 91 6.90 -5.03 15.22
C ASP A 91 6.59 -5.66 13.85
N ALA A 92 6.16 -4.85 12.87
CA ALA A 92 5.81 -5.32 11.53
C ALA A 92 7.02 -5.86 10.74
N LEU A 93 8.23 -5.42 11.08
CA LEU A 93 9.50 -5.89 10.55
C LEU A 93 10.56 -5.72 11.62
N GLN A 94 11.29 -6.79 11.92
CA GLN A 94 12.48 -6.73 12.78
C GLN A 94 13.72 -7.00 11.93
N ILE A 95 14.69 -6.08 11.99
CA ILE A 95 15.95 -6.16 11.27
C ILE A 95 17.11 -5.74 12.18
N GLU A 96 18.27 -6.35 12.02
CA GLU A 96 19.51 -5.98 12.71
C GLU A 96 20.38 -5.19 11.76
N VAL A 97 20.39 -3.85 11.84
CA VAL A 97 21.17 -3.03 10.89
C VAL A 97 22.67 -3.21 11.13
N LEU A 98 23.35 -3.82 10.15
CA LEU A 98 24.80 -4.05 10.13
C LEU A 98 25.57 -2.90 9.48
N GLU A 99 24.99 -2.25 8.47
CA GLU A 99 25.59 -1.12 7.75
C GLU A 99 24.50 -0.19 7.21
N GLN A 100 24.70 1.11 7.33
CA GLN A 100 23.78 2.12 6.82
C GLN A 100 24.54 3.34 6.29
N THR A 101 24.50 3.54 4.97
CA THR A 101 25.11 4.66 4.24
C THR A 101 24.14 5.19 3.18
N ASP A 102 24.52 6.26 2.48
CA ASP A 102 23.71 6.81 1.37
C ASP A 102 23.55 5.85 0.19
N GLU A 103 24.36 4.79 0.08
CA GLU A 103 24.29 3.82 -1.04
C GLU A 103 24.02 2.38 -0.56
N THR A 104 24.18 2.10 0.72
CA THR A 104 24.14 0.73 1.27
C THR A 104 23.29 0.65 2.52
N LEU A 105 22.37 -0.32 2.55
CA LEU A 105 21.74 -0.81 3.78
C LEU A 105 21.99 -2.32 3.88
N ARG A 106 22.58 -2.77 5.00
CA ARG A 106 22.77 -4.18 5.33
C ARG A 106 22.11 -4.49 6.64
N PHE A 107 21.39 -5.61 6.68
CA PHE A 107 20.70 -6.12 7.84
C PHE A 107 20.58 -7.64 7.80
#